data_AF-A0A0N8Q593-F1
#
_entry.id   AF-A0A0N8Q593-F1
#
_cell.length_a   1.000
_cell.length_b   1.000
_cell.length_c   1.000
_cell.angle_alpha   90.00
_cell.angle_beta   90.00
_cell.angle_gamma   90.00
#
_symmetry.space_group_name_H-M   'P 1'
#
loop_
_entity.id
_entity.type
_entity.pdbx_description
1 polymer ?
#
loop_
_entity_poly.entity_id
_entity_poly.type
_entity_poly.pdbx_seq_one_letter_code
_entity_poly.pdbx_strand_id
1 'polypeptide(L)'
;MKKIFVILGMHRSGTSLTSAGLHYAGLEFGNELMGANAGNPKGHWEDNDVVALNNRILSQLGLTWEHIGKIERDKLQLAELEPLRQEACALIKSKVDKCDNYAFKDPRTVRLLPFWINIFDRLQVQIEVNYIFVCRNPIDVCYSLAKRDNKSVAHSQLLWLHHNLDNLDLLLEKKTLCVDFYQFCKTPQASLKAVSNQLNFDSQDSEIDQFAAEFLDLKLLTSNLDSFVTSQQKKLLSVCFDAYRLFKLLHLKRFVGEEAEQLTHISKHWQIMAQPLAEQLNIMNDEIILLNKQVGDRALGEIKHQRQLLERLLKKSAQ
;
A
#
# COMPACT_ATOMS: atom_id res chain seq x y z
N MET A 1 -14.20 24.55 10.90
CA MET A 1 -13.61 24.20 9.59
C MET A 1 -13.58 22.69 9.51
N LYS A 2 -14.12 22.10 8.45
CA LYS A 2 -14.17 20.64 8.30
C LYS A 2 -12.80 20.10 7.89
N LYS A 3 -12.53 18.84 8.22
CA LYS A 3 -11.24 18.19 7.99
C LYS A 3 -11.41 16.89 7.22
N ILE A 4 -10.48 16.66 6.30
CA ILE A 4 -10.28 15.36 5.65
C ILE A 4 -8.97 14.77 6.14
N PHE A 5 -8.99 13.49 6.50
CA PHE A 5 -7.83 12.69 6.87
C PHE A 5 -7.63 11.60 5.83
N VAL A 6 -6.54 11.69 5.07
CA VAL A 6 -6.21 10.72 4.03
C VAL A 6 -5.15 9.77 4.59
N ILE A 7 -5.54 8.52 4.85
CA ILE A 7 -4.62 7.50 5.33
C ILE A 7 -3.98 6.85 4.10
N LEU A 8 -2.65 7.01 4.01
CA LEU A 8 -1.82 6.55 2.91
C LEU A 8 -0.86 5.46 3.38
N GLY A 9 -0.44 4.61 2.45
CA GLY A 9 0.58 3.60 2.68
C GLY A 9 0.36 2.38 1.81
N MET A 10 1.43 1.61 1.61
CA MET A 10 1.39 0.36 0.86
C MET A 10 0.41 -0.66 1.48
N HIS A 11 -0.20 -1.51 0.66
CA HIS A 11 -0.92 -2.67 1.15
C HIS A 11 -0.06 -3.46 2.14
N ARG A 12 -0.67 -3.99 3.20
CA ARG A 12 0.01 -4.78 4.25
C ARG A 12 0.99 -3.97 5.14
N SER A 13 1.08 -2.65 4.97
CA SER A 13 1.83 -1.77 5.90
C SER A 13 1.10 -1.49 7.22
N GLY A 14 -0.07 -2.07 7.44
CA GLY A 14 -0.86 -1.85 8.66
C GLY A 14 -1.80 -0.65 8.60
N THR A 15 -2.02 -0.07 7.42
CA THR A 15 -2.98 1.03 7.20
C THR A 15 -4.37 0.72 7.75
N SER A 16 -4.85 -0.53 7.67
CA SER A 16 -6.15 -0.93 8.24
C SER A 16 -6.16 -0.88 9.78
N LEU A 17 -5.09 -1.34 10.44
CA LEU A 17 -4.99 -1.30 11.90
C LEU A 17 -4.86 0.14 12.40
N THR A 18 -4.06 0.95 11.71
CA THR A 18 -3.96 2.38 11.99
C THR A 18 -5.30 3.08 11.77
N SER A 19 -6.04 2.75 10.70
CA SER A 19 -7.37 3.31 10.43
C SER A 19 -8.36 2.96 11.53
N ALA A 20 -8.38 1.71 11.99
CA ALA A 20 -9.18 1.30 13.14
C ALA A 20 -8.83 2.12 14.39
N GLY A 21 -7.56 2.23 14.74
CA GLY A 21 -7.14 3.03 15.89
C GLY A 21 -7.55 4.50 15.78
N LEU A 22 -7.45 5.08 14.57
CA LEU A 22 -7.88 6.44 14.31
C LEU A 22 -9.40 6.62 14.40
N HIS A 23 -10.17 5.60 14.04
CA HIS A 23 -11.61 5.61 14.24
C HIS A 23 -11.98 5.67 15.72
N TYR A 24 -11.40 4.78 16.53
CA TYR A 24 -11.55 4.85 18.00
C TYR A 24 -11.01 6.16 18.58
N ALA A 25 -10.02 6.79 17.94
CA ALA A 25 -9.52 8.09 18.37
C ALA A 25 -10.44 9.26 17.95
N GLY A 26 -11.55 9.04 17.24
CA GLY A 26 -12.54 10.08 16.91
C GLY A 26 -12.62 10.47 15.43
N LEU A 27 -12.02 9.71 14.51
CA LEU A 27 -12.19 9.93 13.06
C LEU A 27 -13.36 9.13 12.48
N GLU A 28 -14.05 9.74 11.51
CA GLU A 28 -15.23 9.16 10.87
C GLU A 28 -14.90 8.59 9.49
N PHE A 29 -15.01 7.27 9.32
CA PHE A 29 -14.67 6.59 8.07
C PHE A 29 -15.86 6.37 7.12
N GLY A 30 -17.04 6.89 7.48
CA GLY A 30 -18.29 6.64 6.76
C GLY A 30 -18.80 5.21 6.94
N ASN A 31 -19.89 4.88 6.24
CA ASN A 31 -20.68 3.67 6.51
C ASN A 31 -20.46 2.54 5.49
N GLU A 32 -19.80 2.83 4.37
CA GLU A 32 -19.61 1.90 3.24
C GLU A 32 -18.23 1.27 3.26
N LEU A 33 -17.84 0.72 4.41
CA LEU A 33 -16.53 0.12 4.60
C LEU A 33 -16.46 -1.30 4.03
N MET A 34 -15.36 -1.59 3.35
CA MET A 34 -15.03 -2.95 2.92
C MET A 34 -14.85 -3.86 4.14
N GLY A 35 -15.77 -4.82 4.25
CA GLY A 35 -15.84 -5.77 5.35
C GLY A 35 -14.65 -6.71 5.47
N ALA A 36 -14.67 -7.52 6.52
CA ALA A 36 -13.66 -8.55 6.77
C ALA A 36 -13.61 -9.61 5.65
N ASN A 37 -12.42 -10.12 5.36
CA ASN A 37 -12.24 -11.27 4.48
C ASN A 37 -11.05 -12.14 4.94
N ALA A 38 -10.80 -13.26 4.25
CA ALA A 38 -9.72 -14.18 4.62
C ALA A 38 -8.32 -13.52 4.67
N GLY A 39 -8.08 -12.48 3.85
CA GLY A 39 -6.82 -11.73 3.84
C GLY A 39 -6.73 -10.63 4.90
N ASN A 40 -7.85 -10.22 5.49
CA ASN A 40 -7.94 -9.25 6.58
C ASN A 40 -9.20 -9.48 7.43
N PRO A 41 -9.12 -10.34 8.46
CA PRO A 41 -10.27 -10.75 9.27
C PRO A 41 -10.92 -9.63 10.09
N LYS A 42 -10.23 -8.50 10.29
CA LYS A 42 -10.74 -7.35 11.06
C LYS A 42 -11.29 -6.22 10.17
N GLY A 43 -11.49 -6.48 8.88
CA GLY A 43 -11.97 -5.48 7.92
C GLY A 43 -10.86 -4.59 7.37
N HIS A 44 -11.08 -4.05 6.17
CA HIS A 44 -10.06 -3.26 5.50
C HIS A 44 -10.09 -1.79 5.86
N TRP A 45 -11.20 -1.26 6.39
CA TRP A 45 -11.35 0.19 6.58
C TRP A 45 -11.15 0.98 5.28
N GLU A 46 -11.44 0.33 4.15
CA GLU A 46 -11.42 0.95 2.83
C GLU A 46 -12.85 1.36 2.47
N ASP A 47 -13.06 2.61 2.09
CA ASP A 47 -14.37 3.07 1.61
C ASP A 47 -14.61 2.47 0.21
N ASN A 48 -15.67 1.67 0.06
CA ASN A 48 -15.96 0.95 -1.19
C ASN A 48 -16.13 1.89 -2.38
N ASP A 49 -16.68 3.09 -2.17
CA ASP A 49 -16.86 4.09 -3.23
C ASP A 49 -15.50 4.61 -3.71
N VAL A 50 -14.60 4.87 -2.77
CA VAL A 50 -13.21 5.29 -3.06
C VAL A 50 -12.43 4.18 -3.77
N VAL A 51 -12.58 2.92 -3.32
CA VAL A 51 -11.93 1.77 -3.94
C VAL A 51 -12.42 1.59 -5.38
N ALA A 52 -13.73 1.66 -5.61
CA ALA A 52 -14.33 1.54 -6.93
C ALA A 52 -13.83 2.64 -7.88
N LEU A 53 -13.77 3.88 -7.39
CA LEU A 53 -13.23 5.01 -8.14
C LEU A 53 -11.74 4.82 -8.47
N ASN A 54 -10.91 4.45 -7.49
CA ASN A 54 -9.48 4.20 -7.70
C ASN A 54 -9.23 3.09 -8.73
N ASN A 55 -10.02 2.01 -8.68
CA ASN A 55 -9.92 0.94 -9.68
C ASN A 55 -10.33 1.42 -11.08
N ARG A 56 -11.35 2.28 -11.20
CA ARG A 56 -11.75 2.86 -12.50
C ARG A 56 -10.68 3.81 -13.06
N ILE A 57 -10.03 4.62 -12.22
CA ILE A 57 -8.90 5.45 -12.64
C ILE A 57 -7.76 4.57 -13.17
N LEU A 58 -7.36 3.55 -12.41
CA LEU A 58 -6.32 2.60 -12.84
C LEU A 58 -6.70 1.90 -14.15
N SER A 59 -7.95 1.43 -14.27
CA SER A 59 -8.45 0.77 -15.47
C SER A 59 -8.43 1.68 -16.71
N GLN A 60 -8.75 2.98 -16.56
CA GLN A 60 -8.67 3.94 -17.67
C GLN A 60 -7.22 4.14 -18.15
N LEU A 61 -6.24 3.92 -17.28
CA LEU A 61 -4.82 3.93 -17.62
C LEU A 61 -4.30 2.56 -18.12
N GLY A 62 -5.16 1.54 -18.19
CA GLY A 62 -4.77 0.16 -18.53
C GLY A 62 -3.97 -0.53 -17.41
N LEU A 63 -4.14 -0.09 -16.17
CA LEU A 63 -3.36 -0.54 -15.01
C LEU A 63 -4.23 -1.24 -13.98
N THR A 64 -3.57 -1.98 -13.09
CA THR A 64 -4.16 -2.54 -11.87
C THR A 64 -3.34 -2.11 -10.65
N TRP A 65 -3.81 -2.44 -9.44
CA TRP A 65 -3.07 -2.16 -8.20
C TRP A 65 -1.72 -2.89 -8.14
N GLU A 66 -1.56 -3.96 -8.93
CA GLU A 66 -0.34 -4.77 -9.01
C GLU A 66 0.68 -4.22 -10.02
N HIS A 67 0.37 -3.10 -10.68
CA HIS A 67 1.28 -2.50 -11.64
C HIS A 67 2.58 -2.05 -10.96
N ILE A 68 3.69 -2.72 -11.31
CA ILE A 68 5.03 -2.46 -10.79
C ILE A 68 5.82 -1.39 -11.56
N GLY A 69 5.20 -0.73 -12.55
CA GLY A 69 5.80 0.39 -13.25
C GLY A 69 5.39 1.72 -12.64
N LYS A 70 6.08 2.79 -13.06
CA LYS A 70 5.76 4.15 -12.63
C LYS A 70 4.46 4.61 -13.28
N ILE A 71 3.59 5.26 -12.49
CA ILE A 71 2.45 6.00 -13.04
C ILE A 71 2.93 7.42 -13.29
N GLU A 72 3.13 7.78 -14.55
CA GLU A 72 3.51 9.15 -14.92
C GLU A 72 2.40 10.13 -14.51
N ARG A 73 2.79 11.21 -13.82
CA ARG A 73 1.84 12.16 -13.24
C ARG A 73 0.97 12.84 -14.29
N ASP A 74 1.53 13.09 -15.47
CA ASP A 74 0.81 13.70 -16.59
C ASP A 74 -0.36 12.82 -17.05
N LYS A 75 -0.25 11.49 -16.92
CA LYS A 75 -1.37 10.57 -17.19
C LYS A 75 -2.54 10.77 -16.24
N LEU A 76 -2.29 11.21 -15.00
CA LEU A 76 -3.34 11.53 -14.01
C LEU A 76 -3.98 12.91 -14.26
N GLN A 77 -3.40 13.72 -15.14
CA GLN A 77 -3.89 15.04 -15.52
C GLN A 77 -4.65 15.05 -16.85
N LEU A 78 -4.72 13.91 -17.56
CA LEU A 78 -5.43 13.79 -18.83
C LEU A 78 -6.90 14.24 -18.71
N ALA A 79 -7.39 14.90 -19.76
CA ALA A 79 -8.77 15.39 -19.83
C ALA A 79 -9.80 14.24 -19.76
N GLU A 80 -9.42 13.05 -20.21
CA GLU A 80 -10.27 11.84 -20.17
C GLU A 80 -10.66 11.43 -18.74
N LEU A 81 -9.86 11.81 -17.73
CA LEU A 81 -10.17 11.53 -16.32
C LEU A 81 -11.12 12.58 -15.71
N GLU A 82 -11.49 13.64 -16.41
CA GLU A 82 -12.33 14.73 -15.87
C GLU A 82 -13.69 14.26 -15.35
N PRO A 83 -14.43 13.35 -16.02
CA PRO A 83 -15.65 12.79 -15.47
C PRO A 83 -15.44 12.11 -14.11
N LEU A 84 -14.32 11.41 -13.93
CA LEU A 84 -13.95 10.79 -12.66
C LEU A 84 -13.60 11.84 -11.60
N ARG A 85 -13.03 12.98 -11.98
CA ARG A 85 -12.75 14.08 -11.04
C ARG A 85 -14.03 14.71 -10.51
N GLN A 86 -15.02 14.95 -11.39
CA GLN A 86 -16.32 15.48 -10.99
C GLN A 86 -17.03 14.52 -10.03
N GLU A 87 -17.02 13.23 -10.33
CA GLU A 87 -17.54 12.18 -9.46
C GLU A 87 -16.82 12.16 -8.10
N ALA A 88 -15.48 12.23 -8.10
CA ALA A 88 -14.68 12.27 -6.88
C ALA A 88 -15.00 13.49 -6.01
N CYS A 89 -15.13 14.67 -6.62
CA CYS A 89 -15.51 15.90 -5.91
C CYS A 89 -16.89 15.75 -5.25
N ALA A 90 -17.88 15.21 -5.98
CA ALA A 90 -19.22 14.99 -5.46
C ALA A 90 -19.22 13.95 -4.31
N LEU A 91 -18.49 12.85 -4.48
CA LEU A 91 -18.32 11.80 -3.48
C LEU A 91 -17.73 12.37 -2.19
N ILE A 92 -16.55 12.99 -2.27
CA ILE A 92 -15.85 13.53 -1.09
C ILE A 92 -16.68 14.62 -0.40
N LYS A 93 -17.30 15.52 -1.17
CA LYS A 93 -18.20 16.54 -0.62
C LYS A 93 -19.34 15.89 0.17
N SER A 94 -20.01 14.88 -0.38
CA SER A 94 -21.12 14.20 0.29
C SER A 94 -20.71 13.51 1.60
N LYS A 95 -19.46 13.05 1.72
CA LYS A 95 -18.93 12.39 2.92
C LYS A 95 -18.54 13.43 3.96
N VAL A 96 -17.83 14.48 3.55
CA VAL A 96 -17.48 15.62 4.41
C VAL A 96 -18.72 16.35 4.91
N ASP A 97 -19.80 16.42 4.14
CA ASP A 97 -21.03 17.09 4.59
C ASP A 97 -21.67 16.41 5.82
N LYS A 98 -21.36 15.13 6.08
CA LYS A 98 -21.95 14.33 7.16
C LYS A 98 -21.20 14.38 8.50
N CYS A 99 -19.94 14.82 8.53
CA CYS A 99 -19.14 14.86 9.76
C CYS A 99 -18.05 15.94 9.68
N ASP A 100 -17.48 16.30 10.83
CA ASP A 100 -16.43 17.33 10.88
C ASP A 100 -15.02 16.78 10.59
N ASN A 101 -14.77 15.51 10.90
CA ASN A 101 -13.48 14.83 10.76
C ASN A 101 -13.59 13.57 9.87
N TYR A 102 -13.83 13.75 8.58
CA TYR A 102 -13.95 12.64 7.63
C TYR A 102 -12.59 12.03 7.33
N ALA A 103 -12.48 10.70 7.43
CA ALA A 103 -11.30 9.95 7.11
C ALA A 103 -11.60 8.92 6.02
N PHE A 104 -10.63 8.66 5.16
CA PHE A 104 -10.70 7.49 4.29
C PHE A 104 -9.31 6.92 4.04
N LYS A 105 -9.31 5.64 3.66
CA LYS A 105 -8.10 4.89 3.36
C LYS A 105 -8.33 4.07 2.11
N ASP A 106 -7.41 4.14 1.17
CA ASP A 106 -7.22 3.11 0.15
C ASP A 106 -5.73 3.13 -0.25
N PRO A 107 -5.02 1.98 -0.26
CA PRO A 107 -3.59 1.97 -0.57
C PRO A 107 -3.24 2.47 -1.98
N ARG A 108 -4.18 2.48 -2.94
CA ARG A 108 -3.95 3.01 -4.30
C ARG A 108 -3.97 4.53 -4.31
N THR A 109 -4.61 5.18 -3.33
CA THR A 109 -4.69 6.64 -3.21
C THR A 109 -3.31 7.29 -3.24
N VAL A 110 -2.29 6.70 -2.58
CA VAL A 110 -0.92 7.26 -2.59
C VAL A 110 -0.28 7.19 -3.98
N ARG A 111 -0.64 6.21 -4.80
CA ARG A 111 -0.15 6.10 -6.18
C ARG A 111 -0.86 7.07 -7.12
N LEU A 112 -2.12 7.35 -6.83
CA LEU A 112 -2.97 8.29 -7.56
C LEU A 112 -2.94 9.70 -6.94
N LEU A 113 -1.95 10.02 -6.11
CA LEU A 113 -1.96 11.24 -5.29
C LEU A 113 -2.13 12.53 -6.10
N PRO A 114 -1.50 12.72 -7.29
CA PRO A 114 -1.75 13.91 -8.12
C PRO A 114 -3.24 14.09 -8.49
N PHE A 115 -3.95 12.99 -8.77
CA PHE A 115 -5.39 13.03 -9.04
C PHE A 115 -6.15 13.51 -7.79
N TRP A 116 -5.87 12.92 -6.62
CA TRP A 116 -6.56 13.25 -5.37
C TRP A 116 -6.26 14.66 -4.86
N ILE A 117 -5.02 15.14 -4.98
CA ILE A 117 -4.67 16.54 -4.68
C ILE A 117 -5.53 17.49 -5.52
N ASN A 118 -5.70 17.22 -6.82
CA ASN A 118 -6.57 18.04 -7.66
C ASN A 118 -8.03 18.07 -7.18
N ILE A 119 -8.54 16.96 -6.64
CA ILE A 119 -9.89 16.90 -6.07
C ILE A 119 -9.98 17.80 -4.83
N PHE A 120 -9.00 17.69 -3.94
CA PHE A 120 -8.95 18.52 -2.74
C PHE A 120 -8.79 20.00 -3.06
N ASP A 121 -7.94 20.34 -4.03
CA ASP A 121 -7.75 21.72 -4.50
C ASP A 121 -9.06 22.33 -5.03
N ARG A 122 -9.91 21.55 -5.69
CA ARG A 122 -11.25 22.01 -6.13
C ARG A 122 -12.24 22.24 -4.99
N LEU A 123 -12.00 21.63 -3.83
CA LEU A 123 -12.86 21.72 -2.65
C LEU A 123 -12.37 22.76 -1.60
N GLN A 124 -11.21 23.38 -1.83
CA GLN A 124 -10.35 24.04 -0.82
C GLN A 124 -10.92 25.22 -0.03
N VAL A 125 -12.11 25.74 -0.34
CA VAL A 125 -12.58 26.99 0.29
C VAL A 125 -12.89 26.82 1.79
N GLN A 126 -13.22 25.60 2.27
CA GLN A 126 -13.64 25.38 3.67
C GLN A 126 -13.18 24.06 4.31
N ILE A 127 -12.25 23.33 3.67
CA ILE A 127 -11.84 21.99 4.08
C ILE A 127 -10.32 21.94 4.26
N GLU A 128 -9.88 21.55 5.45
CA GLU A 128 -8.47 21.29 5.75
C GLU A 128 -8.13 19.82 5.45
N VAL A 129 -7.12 19.56 4.62
CA VAL A 129 -6.70 18.19 4.29
C VAL A 129 -5.41 17.82 5.03
N ASN A 130 -5.48 16.72 5.78
CA ASN A 130 -4.39 16.14 6.55
C ASN A 130 -4.03 14.76 5.99
N TYR A 131 -2.75 14.47 5.87
CA TYR A 131 -2.27 13.17 5.38
C TYR A 131 -1.62 12.38 6.52
N ILE A 132 -1.93 11.09 6.62
CA ILE A 132 -1.30 10.16 7.56
C ILE A 132 -0.63 9.08 6.74
N PHE A 133 0.70 9.10 6.68
CA PHE A 133 1.49 8.18 5.88
C PHE A 133 1.99 7.02 6.75
N VAL A 134 1.47 5.83 6.52
CA VAL A 134 1.79 4.62 7.28
C VAL A 134 2.85 3.81 6.55
N CYS A 135 4.00 3.62 7.21
CA CYS A 135 5.09 2.81 6.69
C CYS A 135 5.31 1.55 7.54
N ARG A 136 5.83 0.50 6.90
CA ARG A 136 6.22 -0.74 7.55
C ARG A 136 7.47 -1.29 6.90
N ASN A 137 8.24 -2.05 7.68
CA ASN A 137 9.41 -2.78 7.19
C ASN A 137 9.09 -3.53 5.88
N PRO A 138 9.84 -3.26 4.79
CA PRO A 138 9.58 -3.83 3.48
C PRO A 138 9.63 -5.37 3.46
N ILE A 139 10.43 -6.01 4.31
CA ILE A 139 10.47 -7.47 4.38
C ILE A 139 9.15 -8.05 4.87
N ASP A 140 8.57 -7.47 5.91
CA ASP A 140 7.31 -7.96 6.46
C ASP A 140 6.16 -7.73 5.49
N VAL A 141 6.20 -6.62 4.74
CA VAL A 141 5.28 -6.39 3.63
C VAL A 141 5.44 -7.46 2.56
N CYS A 142 6.67 -7.79 2.15
CA CYS A 142 6.95 -8.84 1.17
C CYS A 142 6.45 -10.22 1.64
N TYR A 143 6.73 -10.63 2.88
CA TYR A 143 6.22 -11.90 3.42
C TYR A 143 4.70 -11.92 3.50
N SER A 144 4.08 -10.79 3.87
CA SER A 144 2.62 -10.68 3.94
C SER A 144 1.96 -10.80 2.55
N LEU A 145 2.53 -10.16 1.53
CA LEU A 145 2.07 -10.25 0.14
C LEU A 145 2.31 -11.64 -0.47
N ALA A 146 3.45 -12.27 -0.17
CA ALA A 146 3.72 -13.65 -0.58
C ALA A 146 2.66 -14.61 -0.01
N LYS A 147 2.31 -14.47 1.27
CA LYS A 147 1.28 -15.31 1.91
C LYS A 147 -0.12 -15.05 1.35
N ARG A 148 -0.47 -13.80 1.03
CA ARG A 148 -1.82 -13.41 0.60
C ARG A 148 -2.07 -13.64 -0.89
N ASP A 149 -1.15 -13.18 -1.75
CA ASP A 149 -1.34 -13.11 -3.21
C ASP A 149 -0.25 -13.86 -3.99
N ASN A 150 0.57 -14.67 -3.32
CA ASN A 150 1.67 -15.42 -3.93
C ASN A 150 2.66 -14.54 -4.71
N LYS A 151 2.90 -13.30 -4.25
CA LYS A 151 3.87 -12.38 -4.87
C LYS A 151 5.31 -12.77 -4.55
N SER A 152 6.18 -12.64 -5.57
CA SER A 152 7.62 -12.75 -5.36
C SER A 152 8.16 -11.56 -4.54
N VAL A 153 9.32 -11.74 -3.93
CA VAL A 153 10.01 -10.66 -3.19
C VAL A 153 10.39 -9.52 -4.13
N ALA A 154 10.83 -9.81 -5.36
CA ALA A 154 11.13 -8.82 -6.39
C ALA A 154 9.91 -7.95 -6.76
N HIS A 155 8.76 -8.58 -6.97
CA HIS A 155 7.53 -7.84 -7.27
C HIS A 155 7.08 -6.99 -6.07
N SER A 156 7.09 -7.59 -4.88
CA SER A 156 6.61 -6.93 -3.64
C SER A 156 7.45 -5.72 -3.26
N GLN A 157 8.77 -5.76 -3.45
CA GLN A 157 9.64 -4.63 -3.10
C GLN A 157 9.51 -3.46 -4.08
N LEU A 158 9.29 -3.71 -5.37
CA LEU A 158 9.00 -2.63 -6.33
C LEU A 158 7.66 -1.96 -6.00
N LEU A 159 6.62 -2.75 -5.67
CA LEU A 159 5.36 -2.17 -5.18
C LEU A 159 5.60 -1.33 -3.92
N TRP A 160 6.37 -1.82 -2.96
CA TRP A 160 6.70 -1.06 -1.76
C TRP A 160 7.38 0.27 -2.11
N LEU A 161 8.40 0.27 -2.98
CA LEU A 161 9.09 1.50 -3.39
C LEU A 161 8.15 2.48 -4.09
N HIS A 162 7.33 2.02 -5.04
CA HIS A 162 6.35 2.88 -5.72
C HIS A 162 5.37 3.54 -4.76
N HIS A 163 4.80 2.78 -3.83
CA HIS A 163 3.83 3.32 -2.88
C HIS A 163 4.45 4.29 -1.87
N ASN A 164 5.75 4.13 -1.56
CA ASN A 164 6.39 4.96 -0.54
C ASN A 164 7.18 6.15 -1.09
N LEU A 165 7.65 6.10 -2.33
CA LEU A 165 8.60 7.09 -2.86
C LEU A 165 8.09 7.89 -4.06
N ASP A 166 7.11 7.40 -4.84
CA ASP A 166 6.72 8.04 -6.12
C ASP A 166 6.15 9.45 -5.98
N ASN A 167 5.42 9.68 -4.88
CA ASN A 167 4.75 10.95 -4.62
C ASN A 167 5.23 11.60 -3.32
N LEU A 168 6.45 11.26 -2.89
CA LEU A 168 7.02 11.73 -1.63
C LEU A 168 7.22 13.25 -1.61
N ASP A 169 7.76 13.82 -2.69
CA ASP A 169 7.89 15.28 -2.91
C ASP A 169 6.54 16.01 -2.74
N LEU A 170 5.47 15.46 -3.30
CA LEU A 170 4.13 16.03 -3.11
C LEU A 170 3.71 15.94 -1.64
N LEU A 171 3.98 14.84 -0.94
CA LEU A 171 3.63 14.68 0.48
C LEU A 171 4.45 15.58 1.40
N LEU A 172 5.70 15.89 1.04
CA LEU A 172 6.58 16.82 1.74
C LEU A 172 6.01 18.26 1.75
N GLU A 173 5.32 18.65 0.68
CA GLU A 173 4.65 19.95 0.57
C GLU A 173 3.30 20.02 1.29
N LYS A 174 2.77 18.88 1.77
CA LYS A 174 1.48 18.80 2.44
C LYS A 174 1.62 18.57 3.94
N LYS A 175 0.52 18.77 4.67
CA LYS A 175 0.42 18.49 6.12
C LYS A 175 0.39 16.98 6.37
N THR A 176 1.54 16.32 6.19
CA THR A 176 1.72 14.86 6.25
C THR A 176 2.39 14.44 7.54
N LEU A 177 1.77 13.53 8.30
CA LEU A 177 2.33 12.92 9.50
C LEU A 177 2.75 11.47 9.19
N CYS A 178 3.99 11.10 9.52
CA CYS A 178 4.47 9.74 9.32
C CYS A 178 4.13 8.85 10.51
N VAL A 179 3.70 7.62 10.26
CA VAL A 179 3.42 6.61 11.26
C VAL A 179 4.13 5.32 10.89
N ASP A 180 5.25 5.04 11.57
CA ASP A 180 5.82 3.70 11.57
C ASP A 180 4.90 2.70 12.27
N PHE A 181 4.55 1.62 11.57
CA PHE A 181 3.66 0.57 12.05
C PHE A 181 4.18 -0.14 13.30
N TYR A 182 5.49 -0.40 13.38
CA TYR A 182 6.06 -1.11 14.52
C TYR A 182 6.02 -0.27 15.79
N GLN A 183 6.42 1.00 15.71
CA GLN A 183 6.32 1.93 16.83
C GLN A 183 4.85 2.16 17.23
N PHE A 184 3.95 2.31 16.25
CA PHE A 184 2.52 2.41 16.51
C PHE A 184 1.99 1.23 17.33
N CYS A 185 2.33 -0.01 16.96
CA CYS A 185 1.86 -1.19 17.70
C CYS A 185 2.50 -1.34 19.08
N LYS A 186 3.72 -0.81 19.30
CA LYS A 186 4.39 -0.84 20.61
C LYS A 186 3.77 0.14 21.59
N THR A 187 3.34 1.30 21.11
CA THR A 187 2.79 2.38 21.94
C THR A 187 1.51 2.92 21.31
N PRO A 188 0.45 2.10 21.16
CA PRO A 188 -0.74 2.46 20.38
C PRO A 188 -1.47 3.65 21.00
N GLN A 189 -1.67 3.68 22.32
CA GLN A 189 -2.35 4.80 22.97
C GLN A 189 -1.58 6.10 22.83
N ALA A 190 -0.27 6.09 23.12
CA ALA A 190 0.57 7.28 22.99
C ALA A 190 0.63 7.77 21.53
N SER A 191 0.67 6.84 20.57
CA SER A 191 0.66 7.18 19.14
C SER A 191 -0.65 7.82 18.73
N LEU A 192 -1.81 7.26 19.14
CA LEU A 192 -3.11 7.82 18.80
C LEU A 192 -3.33 9.21 19.41
N LYS A 193 -2.95 9.40 20.69
CA LYS A 193 -2.98 10.73 21.35
C LYS A 193 -2.05 11.73 20.66
N ALA A 194 -0.86 11.29 20.25
CA ALA A 194 0.06 12.16 19.52
C ALA A 194 -0.51 12.57 18.15
N VAL A 195 -1.16 11.65 17.43
CA VAL A 195 -1.81 11.96 16.15
C VAL A 195 -2.99 12.92 16.35
N SER A 196 -3.87 12.69 17.34
CA SER A 196 -5.01 13.58 17.61
C SER A 196 -4.58 14.99 17.96
N ASN A 197 -3.58 15.12 18.84
CA ASN A 197 -3.00 16.40 19.22
C ASN A 197 -2.32 17.12 18.02
N GLN A 198 -1.55 16.41 17.18
CA GLN A 198 -0.83 17.04 16.08
C GLN A 198 -1.73 17.42 14.87
N LEU A 199 -2.86 16.73 14.71
CA LEU A 199 -3.82 17.00 13.64
C LEU A 199 -5.07 17.77 14.12
N ASN A 200 -5.15 18.06 15.42
CA ASN A 200 -6.19 18.85 16.10
C ASN A 200 -7.60 18.23 15.92
N PHE A 201 -7.81 16.98 16.30
CA PHE A 201 -9.15 16.39 16.43
C PHE A 201 -9.39 15.86 17.84
N ASP A 202 -10.64 15.86 18.28
CA ASP A 202 -11.01 15.43 19.61
C ASP A 202 -10.93 13.91 19.73
N SER A 203 -10.22 13.44 20.75
CA SER A 203 -10.06 12.01 21.06
C SER A 203 -10.42 11.72 22.50
N GLN A 204 -11.07 10.58 22.75
CA GLN A 204 -11.41 10.12 24.09
C GLN A 204 -10.46 9.03 24.54
N ASP A 205 -9.87 9.19 25.72
CA ASP A 205 -8.92 8.23 26.29
C ASP A 205 -9.52 6.83 26.43
N SER A 206 -10.80 6.74 26.83
CA SER A 206 -11.51 5.47 26.99
C SER A 206 -11.65 4.67 25.69
N GLU A 207 -11.93 5.34 24.57
CA GLU A 207 -12.06 4.70 23.25
C GLU A 207 -10.70 4.22 22.72
N ILE A 208 -9.66 5.02 22.94
CA ILE A 208 -8.26 4.65 22.61
C ILE A 208 -7.83 3.43 23.42
N ASP A 209 -8.17 3.37 24.70
CA ASP A 209 -7.89 2.21 25.57
C ASP A 209 -8.66 0.97 25.09
N GLN A 210 -9.91 1.12 24.66
CA GLN A 210 -10.69 0.01 24.08
C GLN A 210 -10.03 -0.54 22.81
N PHE A 211 -9.57 0.31 21.89
CA PHE A 211 -8.82 -0.14 20.71
C PHE A 211 -7.60 -0.97 21.09
N ALA A 212 -6.82 -0.50 22.07
CA ALA A 212 -5.60 -1.18 22.51
C ALA A 212 -5.89 -2.53 23.16
N ALA A 213 -7.02 -2.67 23.86
CA ALA A 213 -7.43 -3.91 24.52
C ALA A 213 -8.06 -4.94 23.55
N GLU A 214 -8.89 -4.50 22.61
CA GLU A 214 -9.77 -5.39 21.83
C GLU A 214 -9.32 -5.59 20.38
N PHE A 215 -8.71 -4.57 19.79
CA PHE A 215 -8.46 -4.55 18.35
C PHE A 215 -6.99 -4.74 17.98
N LEU A 216 -6.06 -4.34 18.84
CA LEU A 216 -4.63 -4.59 18.61
C LEU A 216 -4.31 -6.09 18.70
N ASP A 217 -3.80 -6.66 17.61
CA ASP A 217 -3.27 -8.03 17.61
C ASP A 217 -1.75 -7.99 17.44
N LEU A 218 -1.02 -8.22 18.53
CA LEU A 218 0.44 -8.23 18.52
C LEU A 218 1.02 -9.37 17.67
N LYS A 219 0.23 -10.38 17.28
CA LYS A 219 0.67 -11.41 16.30
C LYS A 219 0.89 -10.82 14.91
N LEU A 220 0.39 -9.61 14.64
CA LEU A 220 0.71 -8.85 13.44
C LEU A 220 2.16 -8.36 13.43
N LEU A 221 2.81 -8.29 14.59
CA LEU A 221 4.25 -8.07 14.72
C LEU A 221 4.95 -9.40 14.50
N THR A 222 5.61 -9.54 13.36
CA THR A 222 6.55 -10.63 13.12
C THR A 222 7.75 -10.40 14.04
N SER A 223 8.05 -11.38 14.91
CA SER A 223 9.10 -11.31 15.93
C SER A 223 10.54 -11.27 15.38
N ASN A 224 10.70 -11.29 14.06
CA ASN A 224 12.00 -11.36 13.42
C ASN A 224 12.12 -10.23 12.42
N LEU A 225 12.86 -9.19 12.78
CA LEU A 225 14.01 -8.68 12.02
C LEU A 225 14.34 -7.27 12.51
N ASP A 226 15.45 -7.16 13.24
CA ASP A 226 16.15 -5.89 13.33
C ASP A 226 16.51 -5.45 11.91
N SER A 227 16.16 -4.22 11.56
CA SER A 227 16.52 -3.57 10.28
C SER A 227 18.01 -3.71 9.93
N PHE A 228 18.88 -3.92 10.92
CA PHE A 228 20.31 -4.20 10.73
C PHE A 228 20.60 -5.63 10.24
N VAL A 229 19.98 -6.66 10.83
CA VAL A 229 20.12 -8.07 10.39
C VAL A 229 19.55 -8.27 8.98
N THR A 230 18.63 -7.40 8.59
CA THR A 230 17.86 -7.49 7.35
C THR A 230 18.66 -7.08 6.10
N SER A 231 19.58 -6.11 6.22
CA SER A 231 20.43 -5.68 5.09
C SER A 231 21.38 -6.79 4.61
N GLN A 232 21.68 -7.77 5.48
CA GLN A 232 22.50 -8.92 5.12
C GLN A 232 21.74 -9.98 4.31
N GLN A 233 20.40 -9.94 4.25
CA GLN A 233 19.63 -10.99 3.57
C GLN A 233 19.71 -10.94 2.03
N LYS A 234 20.39 -9.96 1.40
CA LYS A 234 20.62 -9.81 -0.06
C LYS A 234 19.39 -9.95 -0.98
N LYS A 235 18.17 -10.08 -0.44
CA LYS A 235 16.91 -10.30 -1.17
C LYS A 235 16.17 -9.02 -1.51
N LEU A 236 16.46 -7.94 -0.78
CA LEU A 236 15.90 -6.61 -1.05
C LEU A 236 16.98 -5.67 -1.60
N LEU A 237 16.55 -4.74 -2.45
CA LEU A 237 17.34 -3.59 -2.86
C LEU A 237 17.66 -2.73 -1.63
N SER A 238 18.90 -2.23 -1.54
CA SER A 238 19.36 -1.39 -0.42
C SER A 238 18.46 -0.19 -0.18
N VAL A 239 17.96 0.42 -1.26
CA VAL A 239 17.05 1.56 -1.24
C VAL A 239 15.78 1.32 -0.39
N CYS A 240 15.29 0.07 -0.30
CA CYS A 240 14.16 -0.26 0.57
C CYS A 240 14.51 -0.06 2.05
N PHE A 241 15.72 -0.47 2.46
CA PHE A 241 16.18 -0.35 3.83
C PHE A 241 16.52 1.08 4.20
N ASP A 242 17.21 1.78 3.29
CA ASP A 242 17.62 3.16 3.52
C ASP A 242 16.38 4.05 3.68
N ALA A 243 15.39 3.91 2.78
CA ALA A 243 14.13 4.62 2.91
C ALA A 243 13.37 4.26 4.20
N TYR A 244 13.26 2.96 4.53
CA TYR A 244 12.53 2.55 5.73
C TYR A 244 13.17 3.06 7.04
N ARG A 245 14.50 3.09 7.13
CA ARG A 245 15.22 3.63 8.30
C ARG A 245 14.84 5.09 8.52
N LEU A 246 14.79 5.90 7.46
CA LEU A 246 14.41 7.30 7.54
C LEU A 246 12.92 7.47 7.90
N PHE A 247 12.02 6.69 7.29
CA PHE A 247 10.60 6.73 7.68
C PHE A 247 10.38 6.38 9.16
N LYS A 248 11.15 5.42 9.69
CA LYS A 248 11.11 5.06 11.12
C LYS A 248 11.58 6.19 12.02
N LEU A 249 12.62 6.94 11.63
CA LEU A 249 13.08 8.14 12.36
C LEU A 249 12.06 9.30 12.31
N LEU A 250 11.21 9.29 11.29
CA LEU A 250 10.10 10.23 11.11
C LEU A 250 8.81 9.82 11.83
N HIS A 251 8.75 8.70 12.55
CA HIS A 251 7.55 8.29 13.27
C HIS A 251 7.01 9.43 14.19
N LEU A 252 5.74 9.77 13.99
CA LEU A 252 5.03 10.88 14.63
C LEU A 252 5.65 12.26 14.39
N LYS A 253 6.44 12.41 13.33
CA LYS A 253 6.95 13.68 12.82
C LYS A 253 6.33 14.01 11.47
N ARG A 254 6.29 15.31 11.17
CA ARG A 254 6.05 15.79 9.81
C ARG A 254 7.23 15.41 8.91
N PHE A 255 6.98 15.34 7.61
CA PHE A 255 8.04 15.19 6.61
C PHE A 255 8.83 16.50 6.47
N VAL A 256 9.66 16.80 7.47
CA VAL A 256 10.54 17.97 7.54
C VAL A 256 11.86 17.57 8.21
N GLY A 257 12.91 18.37 8.01
CA GLY A 257 14.23 18.13 8.59
C GLY A 257 15.14 17.22 7.74
N GLU A 258 16.29 16.87 8.29
CA GLU A 258 17.37 16.17 7.58
C GLU A 258 16.91 14.82 7.02
N GLU A 259 16.11 14.05 7.77
CA GLU A 259 15.64 12.74 7.30
C GLU A 259 14.69 12.85 6.10
N ALA A 260 13.89 13.92 6.05
CA ALA A 260 12.99 14.20 4.93
C ALA A 260 13.76 14.65 3.67
N GLU A 261 14.83 15.43 3.83
CA GLU A 261 15.75 15.79 2.75
C GLU A 261 16.45 14.55 2.18
N GLN A 262 16.98 13.68 3.04
CA GLN A 262 17.59 12.41 2.61
C GLN A 262 16.59 11.50 1.87
N LEU A 263 15.36 11.40 2.35
CA LEU A 263 14.30 10.68 1.64
C LEU A 263 14.00 11.28 0.27
N THR A 264 14.07 12.60 0.12
CA THR A 264 13.90 13.28 -1.17
C THR A 264 14.99 12.88 -2.15
N HIS A 265 16.24 12.81 -1.71
CA HIS A 265 17.35 12.33 -2.54
C HIS A 265 17.15 10.87 -2.96
N ILE A 266 16.73 10.01 -2.04
CA ILE A 266 16.40 8.61 -2.33
C ILE A 266 15.26 8.51 -3.34
N SER A 267 14.18 9.29 -3.17
CA SER A 267 13.05 9.31 -4.09
C SER A 267 13.48 9.72 -5.49
N LYS A 268 14.31 10.77 -5.63
CA LYS A 268 14.85 11.19 -6.94
C LYS A 268 15.66 10.09 -7.64
N HIS A 269 16.54 9.39 -6.91
CA HIS A 269 17.27 8.26 -7.47
C HIS A 269 16.34 7.10 -7.85
N TRP A 270 15.34 6.81 -7.01
CA TRP A 270 14.32 5.80 -7.31
C TRP A 270 13.56 6.14 -8.60
N GLN A 271 13.17 7.40 -8.82
CA GLN A 271 12.47 7.81 -10.05
C GLN A 271 13.25 7.49 -11.34
N ILE A 272 14.58 7.44 -11.29
CA ILE A 272 15.44 7.10 -12.44
C ILE A 272 15.48 5.58 -12.65
N MET A 273 15.52 4.80 -11.57
CA MET A 273 15.71 3.35 -11.61
C MET A 273 14.40 2.56 -11.73
N ALA A 274 13.26 3.15 -11.34
CA ALA A 274 12.00 2.44 -11.18
C ALA A 274 11.53 1.74 -12.47
N GLN A 275 11.51 2.47 -13.58
CA GLN A 275 11.02 1.95 -14.85
C GLN A 275 11.93 0.85 -15.43
N PRO A 276 13.27 1.02 -15.52
CA PRO A 276 14.16 -0.06 -15.96
C PRO A 276 14.05 -1.33 -15.12
N LEU A 277 13.93 -1.21 -13.78
CA LEU A 277 13.80 -2.37 -12.90
C LEU A 277 12.46 -3.11 -13.11
N ALA A 278 11.38 -2.37 -13.31
CA ALA A 278 10.07 -2.94 -13.62
C ALA A 278 10.08 -3.70 -14.95
N GLU A 279 10.68 -3.12 -15.99
CA GLU A 279 10.84 -3.74 -17.31
C GLU A 279 11.66 -5.04 -17.23
N GLN A 280 12.81 -5.00 -16.55
CA GLN A 280 13.65 -6.18 -16.35
C GLN A 280 12.88 -7.29 -15.61
N LEU A 281 12.13 -6.95 -14.56
CA LEU A 281 11.35 -7.95 -13.83
C LEU A 281 10.24 -8.55 -14.70
N ASN A 282 9.58 -7.75 -15.55
CA ASN A 282 8.57 -8.26 -16.48
C ASN A 282 9.18 -9.24 -17.49
N ILE A 283 10.31 -8.88 -18.11
CA ILE A 283 11.05 -9.75 -19.04
C ILE A 283 11.41 -11.08 -18.34
N MET A 284 11.97 -11.02 -17.14
CA MET A 284 12.32 -12.22 -16.37
C MET A 284 11.11 -13.09 -16.06
N ASN A 285 9.96 -12.49 -15.72
CA ASN A 285 8.73 -13.25 -15.46
C ASN A 285 8.22 -13.94 -16.73
N ASP A 286 8.24 -13.25 -17.88
CA ASP A 286 7.83 -13.82 -19.16
C ASP A 286 8.73 -14.99 -19.58
N GLU A 287 10.05 -14.85 -19.39
CA GLU A 287 11.01 -15.93 -19.62
C GLU A 287 10.77 -17.13 -18.70
N ILE A 288 10.52 -16.89 -17.41
CA ILE A 288 10.20 -17.96 -16.44
C ILE A 288 8.92 -18.69 -16.85
N ILE A 289 7.88 -17.97 -17.28
CA ILE A 289 6.62 -18.56 -17.76
C ILE A 289 6.88 -19.44 -18.98
N LEU A 290 7.66 -18.94 -19.95
CA LEU A 290 8.02 -19.69 -21.15
C LEU A 290 8.82 -20.97 -20.82
N LEU A 291 9.82 -20.86 -19.95
CA LEU A 291 10.64 -21.99 -19.50
C LEU A 291 9.80 -23.04 -18.76
N ASN A 292 8.92 -22.62 -17.84
CA ASN A 292 8.02 -23.53 -17.13
C ASN A 292 7.09 -24.28 -18.09
N LYS A 293 6.57 -23.58 -19.12
CA LYS A 293 5.76 -24.22 -20.16
C LYS A 293 6.56 -25.26 -20.94
N GLN A 294 7.78 -24.93 -21.36
CA GLN A 294 8.66 -25.87 -22.08
C GLN A 294 9.01 -27.10 -21.25
N VAL A 295 9.30 -26.93 -19.96
CA VAL A 295 9.58 -28.06 -19.04
C VAL A 295 8.33 -28.92 -18.85
N GLY A 296 7.16 -28.30 -18.66
CA GLY A 296 5.88 -29.01 -18.56
C GLY A 296 5.53 -29.81 -19.82
N ASP A 297 5.71 -29.22 -21.01
CA ASP A 297 5.45 -29.87 -22.29
C ASP A 297 6.40 -31.06 -22.51
N ARG A 298 7.69 -30.93 -22.14
CA ARG A 298 8.66 -32.04 -22.17
C ARG A 298 8.26 -33.18 -21.23
N ALA A 299 7.94 -32.86 -19.97
CA ALA A 299 7.50 -33.86 -18.99
C ALA A 299 6.23 -34.61 -19.45
N LEU A 300 5.25 -33.89 -20.00
CA LEU A 300 4.05 -34.49 -20.58
C LEU A 300 4.36 -35.39 -21.79
N GLY A 301 5.33 -35.00 -22.62
CA GLY A 301 5.84 -35.81 -23.73
C GLY A 301 6.46 -37.12 -23.26
N GLU A 302 7.32 -37.07 -22.24
CA GLU A 302 7.94 -38.27 -21.64
C GLU A 302 6.90 -39.22 -21.04
N ILE A 303 5.91 -38.69 -20.29
CA ILE A 303 4.82 -39.50 -19.72
C ILE A 303 4.02 -40.20 -20.83
N LYS A 304 3.68 -39.50 -21.91
CA LYS A 304 2.98 -40.10 -23.06
C LYS A 304 3.82 -41.19 -23.71
N HIS A 305 5.12 -40.97 -23.88
CA HIS A 305 6.03 -41.96 -24.45
C HIS A 305 6.13 -43.21 -23.58
N GLN A 306 6.31 -43.06 -22.26
CA GLN A 306 6.33 -44.18 -21.32
C GLN A 306 5.02 -44.97 -21.33
N ARG A 307 3.87 -44.29 -21.38
CA ARG A 307 2.55 -44.93 -21.45
C ARG A 307 2.39 -45.76 -22.73
N GLN A 308 2.81 -45.23 -23.89
CA GLN A 308 2.79 -45.98 -25.15
C GLN A 308 3.72 -47.20 -25.10
N LEU A 309 4.88 -47.08 -24.45
CA LEU A 309 5.81 -48.18 -24.26
C LEU A 309 5.18 -49.29 -23.40
N LEU A 310 4.53 -48.90 -22.30
CA LEU A 310 3.83 -49.82 -21.40
C LEU A 310 2.69 -50.54 -22.11
N GLU A 311 1.87 -49.82 -22.88
CA GLU A 311 0.78 -50.39 -23.68
C GLU A 311 1.28 -51.40 -24.73
N ARG A 312 2.44 -51.12 -25.36
CA ARG A 312 3.08 -52.07 -26.29
C ARG A 312 3.59 -53.32 -25.59
N LEU A 313 4.18 -53.18 -24.40
CA LEU A 313 4.66 -54.32 -23.61
C LEU A 313 3.49 -55.21 -23.15
N LEU A 314 2.41 -54.60 -22.65
CA LEU A 314 1.20 -55.31 -22.24
C LEU A 314 0.53 -56.07 -23.40
N LYS A 315 0.51 -55.49 -24.61
CA LYS A 315 0.02 -56.18 -25.81
C LYS A 315 0.89 -57.38 -26.21
N LYS A 316 2.21 -57.28 -26.03
CA LYS A 316 3.14 -58.38 -26.32
C LYS A 316 3.05 -59.52 -25.29
N SER A 317 2.74 -59.23 -24.03
CA SER A 317 2.58 -60.27 -23.00
C SER A 317 1.23 -61.00 -23.07
N ALA A 318 0.27 -60.48 -23.83
CA ALA A 318 -1.06 -61.07 -24.03
C ALA A 318 -1.16 -61.91 -25.32
N GLN A 319 -0.07 -62.04 -26.08
CA GLN A 319 0.10 -62.93 -27.24
C GLN A 319 0.96 -64.12 -26.85
#